data_AF-A0A662KEY4-F1
#
_entry.id   AF-A0A662KEY4-F1
#
_cell.length_a   1.000
_cell.length_b   1.000
_cell.length_c   1.000
_cell.angle_alpha   90.00
_cell.angle_beta   90.00
_cell.angle_gamma   90.00
#
_symmetry.space_group_name_H-M   'P 1'
#
loop_
_entity.id
_entity.type
_entity.pdbx_description
1 polymer ?
#
loop_
_entity_poly.entity_id
_entity_poly.type
_entity_poly.pdbx_seq_one_letter_code
_entity_poly.pdbx_strand_id
1 'polypeptide(L)'
;SRLSIEGMPVSKRLIKPLIEEGKVKGYDDVRLPTLRGLKRRGILKEAIRQFVLSQGISKSEGVVTFDQIEAINRKLLDPIAKRFFFVPNPIKLIVRDAPLVEKELRLHPTEDLGYRKVKTGRIFYIPKSDASNLKEGETIRLKDLFNVTVEKVGKEIEGRFAGMEVKPEYEKIQWVTEDHLPMVIIKPDLLFKEGKYNEESLKEIGGFVERNIEIVKEGEVVQMERFGFVKIERLGDRPLGIYVHR
;
A
#
# COMPACT_ATOMS: atom_id res chain seq x y z
N SER A 1 8.60 -33.31 3.96
CA SER A 1 9.19 -32.51 5.04
C SER A 1 8.17 -31.50 5.56
N ARG A 2 8.42 -30.83 6.70
CA ARG A 2 7.56 -29.73 7.15
C ARG A 2 7.92 -28.44 6.43
N LEU A 3 6.91 -27.65 6.09
CA LEU A 3 7.07 -26.30 5.56
C LEU A 3 7.31 -25.33 6.72
N SER A 4 8.44 -24.64 6.70
CA SER A 4 8.78 -23.59 7.65
C SER A 4 8.94 -22.26 6.90
N ILE A 5 8.26 -21.22 7.36
CA ILE A 5 8.37 -19.87 6.79
C ILE A 5 9.31 -19.07 7.68
N GLU A 6 10.34 -18.47 7.08
CA GLU A 6 11.30 -17.64 7.79
C GLU A 6 10.61 -16.50 8.54
N GLY A 7 10.96 -16.31 9.82
CA GLY A 7 10.41 -15.26 10.66
C GLY A 7 8.92 -15.40 11.04
N MET A 8 8.23 -16.45 10.59
CA MET A 8 6.80 -16.68 10.83
C MET A 8 6.54 -18.05 11.47
N PRO A 9 6.23 -18.12 12.78
CA PRO A 9 6.08 -19.40 13.47
C PRO A 9 4.82 -20.15 13.01
N VAL A 10 4.97 -21.44 12.71
CA VAL A 10 3.84 -22.35 12.44
C VAL A 10 3.47 -23.22 13.65
N SER A 11 4.38 -23.36 14.62
CA SER A 11 4.19 -24.22 15.80
C SER A 11 3.23 -23.59 16.81
N LYS A 12 2.20 -24.33 17.22
CA LYS A 12 1.28 -23.91 18.29
C LYS A 12 2.01 -23.57 19.60
N ARG A 13 3.13 -24.25 19.89
CA ARG A 13 3.96 -23.98 21.09
C ARG A 13 4.59 -22.57 21.07
N LEU A 14 4.83 -22.01 19.89
CA LEU A 14 5.36 -20.64 19.73
C LEU A 14 4.23 -19.61 19.61
N ILE A 15 3.14 -19.93 18.93
CA ILE A 15 2.02 -19.00 18.71
C ILE A 15 1.21 -18.78 20.00
N LYS A 16 0.95 -19.84 20.78
CA LYS A 16 0.08 -19.78 21.95
C LYS A 16 0.58 -18.77 23.01
N PRO A 17 1.86 -18.78 23.42
CA PRO A 17 2.38 -17.77 24.34
C PRO A 17 2.23 -16.34 23.81
N LEU A 18 2.45 -16.10 22.50
CA LEU A 18 2.28 -14.77 21.91
C LEU A 18 0.83 -14.26 22.02
N ILE A 19 -0.16 -15.13 21.95
CA ILE A 19 -1.57 -14.78 22.13
C ILE A 19 -1.85 -14.51 23.62
N GLU A 20 -1.39 -15.39 24.51
CA GLU A 20 -1.60 -15.28 25.96
C GLU A 20 -0.93 -14.03 26.55
N GLU A 21 0.23 -13.65 26.03
CA GLU A 21 0.97 -12.43 26.40
C GLU A 21 0.43 -11.16 25.68
N GLY A 22 -0.57 -11.29 24.80
CA GLY A 22 -1.14 -10.16 24.07
C GLY A 22 -0.25 -9.57 22.96
N LYS A 23 0.88 -10.20 22.64
CA LYS A 23 1.80 -9.80 21.56
C LYS A 23 1.17 -9.93 20.17
N VAL A 24 0.27 -10.90 20.00
CA VAL A 24 -0.59 -11.04 18.82
C VAL A 24 -2.06 -11.12 19.20
N LYS A 25 -2.95 -10.56 18.38
CA LYS A 25 -4.37 -10.41 18.73
C LYS A 25 -5.13 -11.74 18.83
N GLY A 26 -4.63 -12.78 18.16
CA GLY A 26 -5.27 -14.09 18.08
C GLY A 26 -4.80 -14.88 16.88
N TYR A 27 -5.44 -16.02 16.60
CA TYR A 27 -5.07 -16.87 15.47
C TYR A 27 -5.35 -16.25 14.09
N ASP A 28 -6.10 -15.16 14.02
CA ASP A 28 -6.34 -14.40 12.78
C ASP A 28 -5.51 -13.12 12.70
N ASP A 29 -4.48 -12.97 13.53
CA ASP A 29 -3.51 -11.89 13.41
C ASP A 29 -2.82 -11.96 12.04
N VAL A 30 -2.74 -10.81 11.36
CA VAL A 30 -2.22 -10.68 9.99
C VAL A 30 -0.73 -11.01 9.87
N ARG A 31 -0.01 -11.05 10.99
CA ARG A 31 1.39 -11.45 11.07
C ARG A 31 1.60 -12.95 11.15
N LEU A 32 0.55 -13.73 11.43
CA LEU A 32 0.65 -15.18 11.57
C LEU A 32 0.43 -15.90 10.23
N PRO A 33 1.17 -17.00 9.98
CA PRO A 33 0.99 -17.82 8.78
C PRO A 33 -0.19 -18.79 8.90
N THR A 34 -1.20 -18.48 9.72
CA THR A 34 -2.43 -19.27 9.80
C THR A 34 -3.32 -18.97 8.60
N LEU A 35 -4.17 -19.90 8.19
CA LEU A 35 -5.13 -19.65 7.10
C LEU A 35 -6.05 -18.45 7.39
N ARG A 36 -6.43 -18.24 8.66
CA ARG A 36 -7.23 -17.07 9.07
C ARG A 36 -6.43 -15.77 8.97
N GLY A 37 -5.18 -15.76 9.44
CA GLY A 37 -4.28 -14.61 9.38
C GLY A 37 -3.96 -14.22 7.94
N LEU A 38 -3.64 -15.19 7.08
CA LEU A 38 -3.39 -14.98 5.65
C LEU A 38 -4.63 -14.45 4.92
N LYS A 39 -5.81 -15.04 5.16
CA LYS A 39 -7.08 -14.54 4.60
C LYS A 39 -7.40 -13.13 5.08
N ARG A 40 -7.16 -12.83 6.35
CA ARG A 40 -7.36 -11.50 6.90
C ARG A 40 -6.38 -10.49 6.29
N ARG A 41 -5.11 -10.87 6.14
CA ARG A 41 -4.06 -10.06 5.49
C ARG A 41 -4.37 -9.75 4.02
N GLY A 42 -5.14 -10.58 3.32
CA GLY A 42 -5.47 -10.40 1.90
C GLY A 42 -4.70 -11.33 0.96
N ILE A 43 -4.16 -12.43 1.48
CA ILE A 43 -3.58 -13.49 0.66
C ILE A 43 -4.72 -14.36 0.11
N LEU A 44 -4.76 -14.49 -1.22
CA LEU A 44 -5.75 -15.29 -1.93
C LEU A 44 -5.53 -16.79 -1.70
N LYS A 45 -6.61 -17.56 -1.65
CA LYS A 45 -6.55 -19.03 -1.50
C LYS A 45 -5.80 -19.68 -2.67
N GLU A 46 -5.93 -19.11 -3.87
CA GLU A 46 -5.22 -19.50 -5.09
C GLU A 46 -3.72 -19.29 -4.93
N ALA A 47 -3.29 -18.19 -4.31
CA ALA A 47 -1.88 -17.91 -4.07
C ALA A 47 -1.27 -18.94 -3.11
N ILE A 48 -1.98 -19.26 -2.02
CA ILE A 48 -1.58 -20.31 -1.07
C ILE A 48 -1.45 -21.66 -1.78
N ARG A 49 -2.45 -22.03 -2.61
CA ARG A 49 -2.44 -23.28 -3.35
C ARG A 49 -1.27 -23.37 -4.34
N GLN A 50 -1.07 -22.32 -5.14
CA GLN A 50 0.04 -22.27 -6.10
C GLN A 50 1.40 -22.34 -5.41
N PHE A 51 1.55 -21.62 -4.30
CA PHE A 51 2.77 -21.67 -3.48
C PHE A 51 3.04 -23.08 -2.95
N VAL A 52 2.05 -23.75 -2.36
CA VAL A 52 2.23 -25.11 -1.84
C VAL A 52 2.60 -26.09 -2.97
N LEU A 53 1.97 -25.96 -4.13
CA LEU A 53 2.30 -26.79 -5.31
C LEU A 53 3.70 -26.51 -5.84
N SER A 54 4.18 -25.26 -5.78
CA SER A 54 5.52 -24.90 -6.26
C SER A 54 6.65 -25.43 -5.38
N GLN A 55 6.40 -25.71 -4.09
CA GLN A 55 7.40 -26.30 -3.20
C GLN A 55 7.69 -27.78 -3.53
N GLY A 56 6.76 -28.47 -4.20
CA GLY A 56 6.86 -29.90 -4.48
C GLY A 56 6.87 -30.77 -3.22
N ILE A 57 7.08 -32.07 -3.40
CA ILE A 57 7.22 -33.03 -2.30
C ILE A 57 8.70 -33.40 -2.17
N SER A 58 9.34 -32.93 -1.10
CA SER A 58 10.72 -33.26 -0.77
C SER A 58 10.83 -33.95 0.60
N LYS A 59 11.86 -34.78 0.75
CA LYS A 59 12.29 -35.32 2.05
C LYS A 59 13.13 -34.31 2.85
N SER A 60 13.75 -33.30 2.21
CA SER A 60 14.53 -32.26 2.88
C SER A 60 13.63 -31.19 3.50
N GLU A 61 13.93 -30.78 4.74
CA GLU A 61 13.31 -29.60 5.34
C GLU A 61 13.77 -28.35 4.58
N GLY A 62 12.80 -27.55 4.13
CA GLY A 62 13.03 -26.30 3.43
C GLY A 62 12.49 -25.14 4.25
N VAL A 63 13.34 -24.14 4.48
CA VAL A 63 12.91 -22.83 4.97
C VAL A 63 12.61 -21.97 3.74
N VAL A 64 11.40 -21.45 3.67
CA VAL A 64 10.93 -20.59 2.56
C VAL A 64 10.75 -19.16 3.06
N THR A 65 10.96 -18.20 2.17
CA THR A 65 10.66 -16.80 2.45
C THR A 65 9.21 -16.50 2.14
N PHE A 66 8.60 -15.58 2.90
CA PHE A 66 7.23 -15.17 2.68
C PHE A 66 7.04 -14.44 1.32
N ASP A 67 8.10 -13.84 0.79
CA ASP A 67 8.16 -13.15 -0.50
C ASP A 67 7.68 -14.01 -1.67
N GLN A 68 7.86 -15.33 -1.61
CA GLN A 68 7.39 -16.24 -2.66
C GLN A 68 5.84 -16.26 -2.73
N ILE A 69 5.18 -16.29 -1.56
CA ILE A 69 3.72 -16.21 -1.47
C ILE A 69 3.25 -14.83 -1.94
N GLU A 70 3.95 -13.77 -1.54
CA GLU A 70 3.62 -12.39 -1.94
C GLU A 70 3.72 -12.20 -3.45
N ALA A 71 4.77 -12.72 -4.09
CA ALA A 71 4.96 -12.61 -5.53
C ALA A 71 3.85 -13.32 -6.33
N ILE A 72 3.41 -14.50 -5.88
CA ILE A 72 2.28 -15.22 -6.48
C ILE A 72 0.98 -14.44 -6.26
N ASN A 73 0.74 -13.98 -5.03
CA ASN A 73 -0.45 -13.23 -4.67
C ASN A 73 -0.55 -11.92 -5.47
N ARG A 74 0.57 -11.24 -5.71
CA ARG A 74 0.67 -10.03 -6.53
C ARG A 74 0.25 -10.29 -7.97
N LYS A 75 0.75 -11.37 -8.59
CA LYS A 75 0.37 -11.74 -9.96
C LYS A 75 -1.13 -12.01 -10.11
N LEU A 76 -1.76 -12.57 -9.08
CA LEU A 76 -3.19 -12.86 -9.06
C LEU A 76 -4.05 -11.60 -8.79
N LEU A 77 -3.56 -10.69 -7.95
CA LEU A 77 -4.27 -9.46 -7.60
C LEU A 77 -4.13 -8.34 -8.63
N ASP A 78 -2.98 -8.22 -9.29
CA ASP A 78 -2.70 -7.14 -10.22
C ASP A 78 -3.81 -6.91 -11.28
N PRO A 79 -4.28 -7.93 -12.03
CA PRO A 79 -5.32 -7.70 -13.04
C PRO A 79 -6.69 -7.28 -12.48
N ILE A 80 -6.95 -7.48 -11.19
CA ILE A 80 -8.28 -7.26 -10.59
C ILE A 80 -8.33 -6.12 -9.57
N ALA A 81 -7.19 -5.66 -9.07
CA ALA A 81 -7.15 -4.68 -7.98
C ALA A 81 -7.33 -3.25 -8.49
N LYS A 82 -8.39 -2.54 -8.11
CA LYS A 82 -8.53 -1.12 -8.48
C LYS A 82 -7.37 -0.28 -7.91
N ARG A 83 -6.92 0.73 -8.65
CA ARG A 83 -5.79 1.62 -8.31
C ARG A 83 -6.32 2.91 -7.69
N PHE A 84 -5.76 3.26 -6.55
CA PHE A 84 -6.05 4.52 -5.85
C PHE A 84 -4.78 5.19 -5.36
N PHE A 85 -4.85 6.49 -5.12
CA PHE A 85 -3.79 7.22 -4.45
C PHE A 85 -3.97 7.18 -2.93
N PHE A 86 -2.89 6.77 -2.26
CA PHE A 86 -2.70 6.94 -0.83
C PHE A 86 -1.37 7.65 -0.59
N VAL A 87 -1.40 8.68 0.25
CA VAL A 87 -0.27 9.53 0.59
C VAL A 87 0.08 9.29 2.06
N PRO A 88 1.11 8.48 2.36
CA PRO A 88 1.58 8.30 3.73
C PRO A 88 2.29 9.55 4.22
N ASN A 89 2.06 9.91 5.48
CA ASN A 89 2.69 11.08 6.13
C ASN A 89 2.63 12.33 5.22
N PRO A 90 1.43 12.88 4.97
CA PRO A 90 1.21 13.88 3.93
C PRO A 90 1.95 15.18 4.20
N ILE A 91 2.59 15.73 3.16
CA ILE A 91 3.10 17.10 3.12
C ILE A 91 2.27 17.87 2.09
N LYS A 92 1.84 19.07 2.47
CA LYS A 92 1.03 19.93 1.61
C LYS A 92 1.89 20.53 0.49
N LEU A 93 1.37 20.50 -0.72
CA LEU A 93 1.90 21.11 -1.93
C LEU A 93 0.87 22.11 -2.47
N ILE A 94 1.27 23.37 -2.60
CA ILE A 94 0.46 24.43 -3.21
C ILE A 94 1.02 24.72 -4.61
N VAL A 95 0.21 24.53 -5.63
CA VAL A 95 0.60 24.74 -7.04
C VAL A 95 -0.03 26.01 -7.57
N ARG A 96 0.78 27.05 -7.77
CA ARG A 96 0.39 28.30 -8.43
C ARG A 96 0.04 28.04 -9.90
N ASP A 97 -0.96 28.77 -10.39
CA ASP A 97 -1.47 28.68 -11.76
C ASP A 97 -1.96 27.28 -12.16
N ALA A 98 -2.28 26.42 -11.18
CA ALA A 98 -2.86 25.10 -11.44
C ALA A 98 -4.26 25.24 -12.06
N PRO A 99 -4.54 24.53 -13.15
CA PRO A 99 -5.88 24.53 -13.73
C PRO A 99 -6.88 23.82 -12.80
N LEU A 100 -8.07 24.40 -12.65
CA LEU A 100 -9.21 23.71 -12.04
C LEU A 100 -9.74 22.70 -13.06
N VAL A 101 -9.61 21.41 -12.77
CA VAL A 101 -9.96 20.33 -13.71
C VAL A 101 -10.74 19.24 -12.97
N GLU A 102 -11.84 18.77 -13.57
CA GLU A 102 -12.38 17.45 -13.24
C GLU A 102 -11.72 16.44 -14.19
N LYS A 103 -10.90 15.53 -13.65
CA LYS A 103 -10.16 14.56 -14.45
C LYS A 103 -10.70 13.16 -14.22
N GLU A 104 -10.94 12.44 -15.30
CA GLU A 104 -11.22 11.01 -15.27
C GLU A 104 -9.90 10.22 -15.27
N LEU A 105 -9.71 9.40 -14.24
CA LEU A 105 -8.57 8.51 -14.08
C LEU A 105 -9.05 7.06 -14.17
N ARG A 106 -8.33 6.23 -14.93
CA ARG A 106 -8.62 4.80 -15.00
C ARG A 106 -8.40 4.15 -13.63
N LEU A 107 -9.27 3.21 -13.26
CA LEU A 107 -9.10 2.38 -12.07
C LEU A 107 -8.04 1.28 -12.27
N HIS A 108 -7.55 1.06 -13.49
CA HIS A 108 -6.45 0.15 -13.80
C HIS A 108 -5.67 0.68 -15.01
N PRO A 109 -4.32 0.60 -15.04
CA PRO A 109 -3.53 1.00 -16.20
C PRO A 109 -3.83 0.24 -17.50
N THR A 110 -4.10 -1.07 -17.44
CA THR A 110 -4.32 -1.93 -18.61
C THR A 110 -5.75 -2.46 -18.69
N GLU A 111 -6.26 -3.08 -17.62
CA GLU A 111 -7.59 -3.70 -17.62
C GLU A 111 -8.71 -2.65 -17.61
N ASP A 112 -9.89 -3.04 -18.07
CA ASP A 112 -11.09 -2.21 -18.00
C ASP A 112 -11.83 -2.48 -16.68
N LEU A 113 -11.38 -1.79 -15.62
CA LEU A 113 -12.06 -1.77 -14.33
C LEU A 113 -12.88 -0.49 -14.14
N GLY A 114 -13.13 0.26 -15.22
CA GLY A 114 -13.79 1.56 -15.19
C GLY A 114 -12.88 2.73 -14.78
N TYR A 115 -13.53 3.82 -14.39
CA TYR A 115 -12.91 5.12 -14.16
C TYR A 115 -13.37 5.71 -12.83
N ARG A 116 -12.59 6.65 -12.31
CA ARG A 116 -12.94 7.51 -11.19
C ARG A 116 -12.70 8.97 -11.55
N LYS A 117 -13.51 9.86 -10.99
CA LYS A 117 -13.40 11.30 -11.21
C LYS A 117 -12.69 11.95 -10.05
N VAL A 118 -11.68 12.76 -10.34
CA VAL A 118 -10.94 13.53 -9.34
C VAL A 118 -11.02 15.00 -9.71
N LYS A 119 -11.57 15.81 -8.80
CA LYS A 119 -11.57 17.27 -8.93
C LYS A 119 -10.26 17.81 -8.38
N THR A 120 -9.50 18.51 -9.20
CA THR A 120 -8.22 19.09 -8.83
C THR A 120 -8.32 20.59 -8.66
N GLY A 121 -7.74 21.07 -7.56
CA GLY A 121 -7.54 22.48 -7.27
C GLY A 121 -6.07 22.87 -7.38
N ARG A 122 -5.67 23.83 -6.55
CA ARG A 122 -4.27 24.22 -6.37
C ARG A 122 -3.58 23.49 -5.20
N ILE A 123 -4.34 22.85 -4.32
CA ILE A 123 -3.81 22.21 -3.10
C ILE A 123 -3.80 20.70 -3.30
N PHE A 124 -2.62 20.14 -3.05
CA PHE A 124 -2.34 18.72 -3.10
C PHE A 124 -1.63 18.30 -1.82
N TYR A 125 -1.63 17.00 -1.55
CA TYR A 125 -0.78 16.38 -0.56
C TYR A 125 0.05 15.31 -1.23
N ILE A 126 1.35 15.30 -0.92
CA ILE A 126 2.32 14.33 -1.45
C ILE A 126 3.05 13.62 -0.29
N PRO A 127 3.64 12.44 -0.52
CA PRO A 127 4.31 11.71 0.54
C PRO A 127 5.50 12.50 1.09
N LYS A 128 5.69 12.50 2.42
CA LYS A 128 6.85 13.16 3.05
C LYS A 128 8.18 12.67 2.50
N SER A 129 8.28 11.39 2.15
CA SER A 129 9.50 10.82 1.57
C SER A 129 9.83 11.43 0.22
N ASP A 130 8.83 11.71 -0.63
CA ASP A 130 9.04 12.39 -1.90
C ASP A 130 9.36 13.87 -1.67
N ALA A 131 8.58 14.55 -0.82
CA ALA A 131 8.76 15.97 -0.50
C ALA A 131 10.15 16.29 0.08
N SER A 132 10.74 15.37 0.84
CA SER A 132 12.06 15.54 1.46
C SER A 132 13.21 15.43 0.47
N ASN A 133 12.97 14.88 -0.73
CA ASN A 133 13.97 14.76 -1.79
C ASN A 133 13.91 15.91 -2.80
N LEU A 134 12.85 16.72 -2.77
CA LEU A 134 12.65 17.83 -3.71
C LEU A 134 13.63 18.97 -3.49
N LYS A 135 14.06 19.59 -4.59
CA LYS A 135 14.88 20.81 -4.59
C LYS A 135 14.18 21.94 -5.31
N GLU A 136 14.46 23.18 -4.89
CA GLU A 136 13.98 24.36 -5.60
C GLU A 136 14.54 24.39 -7.03
N GLY A 137 13.67 24.71 -8.01
CA GLY A 137 13.97 24.66 -9.44
C GLY A 137 13.75 23.28 -10.10
N GLU A 138 13.57 22.22 -9.31
CA GLU A 138 13.27 20.88 -9.84
C GLU A 138 11.85 20.83 -10.42
N THR A 139 11.63 20.01 -11.45
CA THR A 139 10.29 19.76 -12.00
C THR A 139 9.89 18.32 -11.80
N ILE A 140 8.75 18.12 -11.15
CA ILE A 140 8.14 16.81 -10.89
C ILE A 140 6.85 16.66 -11.66
N ARG A 141 6.35 15.42 -11.79
CA ARG A 141 5.03 15.15 -12.33
C ARG A 141 4.10 14.61 -11.27
N LEU A 142 2.98 15.29 -11.05
CA LEU A 142 1.85 14.71 -10.33
C LEU A 142 1.27 13.59 -11.20
N LYS A 143 1.37 12.35 -10.72
CA LYS A 143 1.04 11.15 -11.51
C LYS A 143 -0.35 11.27 -12.15
N ASP A 144 -0.42 10.97 -13.44
CA ASP A 144 -1.62 11.05 -14.29
C ASP A 144 -2.26 12.45 -14.38
N LEU A 145 -1.57 13.51 -13.93
CA LEU A 145 -2.06 14.88 -13.93
C LEU A 145 -1.18 15.82 -14.78
N PHE A 146 -0.32 16.63 -14.17
CA PHE A 146 0.51 17.64 -14.83
C PHE A 146 1.88 17.81 -14.15
N ASN A 147 2.75 18.59 -14.77
CA ASN A 147 4.08 18.90 -14.27
C ASN A 147 4.05 20.12 -13.34
N VAL A 148 4.90 20.12 -12.33
CA VAL A 148 5.04 21.18 -11.33
C VAL A 148 6.51 21.49 -11.14
N THR A 149 6.90 22.75 -11.36
CA THR A 149 8.22 23.25 -10.97
C THR A 149 8.17 23.68 -9.51
N VAL A 150 9.05 23.12 -8.69
CA VAL A 150 9.17 23.42 -7.26
C VAL A 150 9.82 24.79 -7.12
N GLU A 151 9.12 25.72 -6.46
CA GLU A 151 9.60 27.09 -6.23
C GLU A 151 10.13 27.29 -4.82
N LYS A 152 9.60 26.57 -3.83
CA LYS A 152 10.04 26.67 -2.44
C LYS A 152 9.83 25.38 -1.66
N VAL A 153 10.83 24.98 -0.88
CA VAL A 153 10.77 23.81 0.00
C VAL A 153 10.79 24.25 1.46
N GLY A 154 9.74 23.94 2.21
CA GLY A 154 9.61 24.28 3.63
C GLY A 154 8.70 23.32 4.39
N LYS A 155 7.93 23.84 5.36
CA LYS A 155 6.89 23.05 6.05
C LYS A 155 5.81 22.55 5.09
N GLU A 156 5.52 23.35 4.08
CA GLU A 156 4.76 23.00 2.90
C GLU A 156 5.63 23.30 1.67
N ILE A 157 5.30 22.67 0.56
CA ILE A 157 5.97 22.89 -0.73
C ILE A 157 5.14 23.90 -1.52
N GLU A 158 5.80 24.89 -2.10
CA GLU A 158 5.20 25.77 -3.09
C GLU A 158 5.79 25.42 -4.47
N GLY A 159 4.93 25.29 -5.46
CA GLY A 159 5.34 25.08 -6.84
C GLY A 159 4.45 25.83 -7.81
N ARG A 160 4.79 25.78 -9.09
CA ARG A 160 4.03 26.37 -10.18
C ARG A 160 3.74 25.34 -11.25
N PHE A 161 2.55 25.42 -11.85
CA PHE A 161 2.19 24.63 -13.01
C PHE A 161 3.22 24.82 -14.14
N ALA A 162 3.71 23.70 -14.67
CA ALA A 162 4.81 23.66 -15.65
C ALA A 162 4.45 22.94 -16.95
N GLY A 163 3.15 22.69 -17.20
CA GLY A 163 2.67 22.06 -18.43
C GLY A 163 2.06 20.68 -18.23
N MET A 164 1.40 20.19 -19.28
CA MET A 164 0.67 18.90 -19.28
C MET A 164 1.50 17.75 -19.86
N GLU A 165 2.53 18.08 -20.64
CA GLU A 165 3.29 17.13 -21.45
C GLU A 165 3.93 16.04 -20.60
N VAL A 166 3.89 14.81 -21.09
CA VAL A 166 4.48 13.68 -20.39
C VAL A 166 5.96 13.62 -20.74
N LYS A 167 6.80 13.94 -19.74
CA LYS A 167 8.26 13.87 -19.80
C LYS A 167 8.75 12.68 -18.98
N PRO A 168 9.33 11.64 -19.60
CA PRO A 168 9.78 10.42 -18.90
C PRO A 168 10.81 10.67 -17.80
N GLU A 169 11.59 11.74 -17.91
CA GLU A 169 12.65 12.14 -16.99
C GLU A 169 12.12 12.74 -15.68
N TYR A 170 10.88 13.22 -15.64
CA TYR A 170 10.31 13.80 -14.42
C TYR A 170 9.87 12.71 -13.45
N GLU A 171 10.30 12.85 -12.20
CA GLU A 171 9.86 11.96 -11.13
C GLU A 171 8.34 12.05 -10.97
N LYS A 172 7.68 10.89 -11.01
CA LYS A 172 6.22 10.78 -10.87
C LYS A 172 5.88 10.56 -9.40
N ILE A 173 5.15 11.51 -8.82
CA ILE A 173 4.74 11.48 -7.42
C ILE A 173 3.24 11.21 -7.33
N GLN A 174 2.84 10.31 -6.41
CA GLN A 174 1.41 10.13 -6.09
C GLN A 174 0.92 11.26 -5.20
N TRP A 175 -0.36 11.57 -5.31
CA TRP A 175 -0.94 12.73 -4.65
C TRP A 175 -2.41 12.49 -4.32
N VAL A 176 -2.93 13.27 -3.38
CA VAL A 176 -4.38 13.45 -3.16
C VAL A 176 -4.69 14.94 -3.12
N THR A 177 -5.95 15.31 -3.33
CA THR A 177 -6.42 16.71 -3.23
C THR A 177 -6.93 17.01 -1.83
N GLU A 178 -7.53 18.18 -1.63
CA GLU A 178 -8.30 18.50 -0.41
C GLU A 178 -9.51 17.58 -0.22
N ASP A 179 -10.00 16.95 -1.29
CA ASP A 179 -11.08 15.96 -1.23
C ASP A 179 -10.51 14.56 -0.96
N HIS A 180 -10.14 14.33 0.30
CA HIS A 180 -9.55 13.09 0.79
C HIS A 180 -10.20 12.63 2.09
N LEU A 181 -9.85 11.40 2.50
CA LEU A 181 -10.15 10.85 3.81
C LEU A 181 -8.84 10.55 4.57
N PRO A 182 -8.78 10.78 5.90
CA PRO A 182 -7.70 10.26 6.70
C PRO A 182 -7.79 8.73 6.73
N MET A 183 -6.69 8.03 6.47
CA MET A 183 -6.63 6.57 6.46
C MET A 183 -5.47 6.08 7.32
N VAL A 184 -5.67 4.95 8.00
CA VAL A 184 -4.60 4.20 8.67
C VAL A 184 -4.42 2.87 7.96
N ILE A 185 -3.19 2.53 7.63
CA ILE A 185 -2.83 1.21 7.11
C ILE A 185 -1.98 0.49 8.15
N ILE A 186 -2.43 -0.68 8.56
CA ILE A 186 -1.66 -1.59 9.40
C ILE A 186 -0.73 -2.39 8.48
N LYS A 187 0.57 -2.28 8.70
CA LYS A 187 1.61 -2.97 7.95
C LYS A 187 2.27 -4.04 8.81
N PRO A 188 1.99 -5.34 8.55
CA PRO A 188 2.71 -6.42 9.19
C PRO A 188 4.16 -6.49 8.68
N ASP A 189 5.04 -6.90 9.57
CA ASP A 189 6.44 -7.28 9.33
C ASP A 189 6.66 -8.67 9.99
N LEU A 190 7.83 -9.27 9.80
CA LEU A 190 8.17 -10.56 10.38
C LEU A 190 8.02 -10.54 11.91
N LEU A 191 7.38 -11.57 12.46
CA LEU A 191 7.21 -11.72 13.91
C LEU A 191 8.54 -12.00 14.61
N PHE A 192 9.45 -12.68 13.93
CA PHE A 192 10.78 -12.98 14.44
C PHE A 192 11.85 -12.52 13.47
N LYS A 193 12.88 -11.86 14.01
CA LYS A 193 14.11 -11.52 13.31
C LYS A 193 15.27 -12.05 14.13
N GLU A 194 16.19 -12.77 13.50
CA GLU A 194 17.35 -13.39 14.19
C GLU A 194 16.95 -14.23 15.42
N GLY A 195 15.81 -14.93 15.32
CA GLY A 195 15.28 -15.79 16.38
C GLY A 195 14.63 -15.06 17.56
N LYS A 196 14.57 -13.72 17.56
CA LYS A 196 13.94 -12.92 18.62
C LYS A 196 12.62 -12.34 18.15
N TYR A 197 11.67 -12.18 19.07
CA TYR A 197 10.40 -11.50 18.77
C TYR A 197 10.66 -10.05 18.36
N ASN A 198 10.01 -9.64 17.28
CA ASN A 198 10.08 -8.29 16.74
C ASN A 198 8.93 -7.44 17.31
N GLU A 199 9.25 -6.57 18.26
CA GLU A 199 8.29 -5.61 18.85
C GLU A 199 7.71 -4.67 17.80
N GLU A 200 8.43 -4.41 16.71
CA GLU A 200 7.97 -3.60 15.58
C GLU A 200 7.30 -4.44 14.46
N SER A 201 6.88 -5.66 14.76
CA SER A 201 6.26 -6.57 13.78
C SER A 201 4.93 -6.07 13.22
N LEU A 202 4.36 -5.00 13.79
CA LEU A 202 3.14 -4.35 13.31
C LEU A 202 3.32 -2.83 13.37
N LYS A 203 3.24 -2.17 12.22
CA LYS A 203 3.35 -0.71 12.11
C LYS A 203 2.03 -0.10 11.66
N GLU A 204 1.68 1.05 12.20
CA GLU A 204 0.57 1.85 11.70
C GLU A 204 1.11 2.99 10.83
N ILE A 205 0.57 3.12 9.63
CA ILE A 205 0.94 4.16 8.68
C ILE A 205 -0.28 5.04 8.49
N GLY A 206 -0.22 6.25 9.04
CA GLY A 206 -1.22 7.29 8.82
C GLY A 206 -0.98 8.02 7.50
N GLY A 207 -2.06 8.39 6.83
CA GLY A 207 -1.99 9.16 5.60
C GLY A 207 -3.35 9.63 5.13
N PHE A 208 -3.38 10.13 3.90
CA PHE A 208 -4.60 10.52 3.21
C PHE A 208 -4.84 9.60 2.01
N VAL A 209 -6.08 9.19 1.82
CA VAL A 209 -6.53 8.42 0.65
C VAL A 209 -7.52 9.26 -0.14
N GLU A 210 -7.50 9.15 -1.46
CA GLU A 210 -8.50 9.84 -2.29
C GLU A 210 -9.93 9.40 -1.92
N ARG A 211 -10.90 10.34 -1.94
CA ARG A 211 -12.29 10.05 -1.51
C ARG A 211 -12.97 8.95 -2.34
N ASN A 212 -12.57 8.78 -3.59
CA ASN A 212 -13.08 7.71 -4.46
C ASN A 212 -12.86 6.30 -3.90
N ILE A 213 -12.08 6.12 -2.83
CA ILE A 213 -11.99 4.83 -2.14
C ILE A 213 -13.37 4.31 -1.64
N GLU A 214 -14.35 5.19 -1.48
CA GLU A 214 -15.73 4.85 -1.08
C GLU A 214 -16.45 3.90 -2.07
N ILE A 215 -15.98 3.78 -3.32
CA ILE A 215 -16.55 2.83 -4.30
C ILE A 215 -16.15 1.37 -4.04
N VAL A 216 -15.18 1.16 -3.16
CA VAL A 216 -14.60 -0.14 -2.80
C VAL A 216 -15.42 -0.76 -1.68
N LYS A 217 -15.46 -2.09 -1.57
CA LYS A 217 -16.13 -2.79 -0.47
C LYS A 217 -15.16 -3.20 0.62
N GLU A 218 -15.63 -3.28 1.86
CA GLU A 218 -14.88 -3.94 2.93
C GLU A 218 -14.54 -5.38 2.54
N GLY A 219 -13.29 -5.77 2.79
CA GLY A 219 -12.71 -7.04 2.38
C GLY A 219 -12.04 -7.04 1.00
N GLU A 220 -12.30 -6.05 0.15
CA GLU A 220 -11.69 -5.91 -1.18
C GLU A 220 -10.22 -5.51 -1.07
N VAL A 221 -9.39 -6.01 -2.00
CA VAL A 221 -7.97 -5.66 -2.10
C VAL A 221 -7.78 -4.70 -3.27
N VAL A 222 -7.18 -3.56 -2.98
CA VAL A 222 -6.86 -2.51 -3.94
C VAL A 222 -5.36 -2.29 -4.02
N GLN A 223 -4.88 -1.66 -5.09
CA GLN A 223 -3.50 -1.21 -5.19
C GLN A 223 -3.42 0.27 -4.87
N MET A 224 -2.68 0.61 -3.83
CA MET A 224 -2.29 1.97 -3.53
C MET A 224 -1.05 2.32 -4.36
N GLU A 225 -1.19 3.24 -5.30
CA GLU A 225 -0.15 3.64 -6.25
C GLU A 225 1.16 4.03 -5.55
N ARG A 226 2.28 3.47 -6.04
CA ARG A 226 3.63 3.56 -5.45
C ARG A 226 3.77 3.08 -3.99
N PHE A 227 2.71 2.58 -3.35
CA PHE A 227 2.72 2.11 -1.96
C PHE A 227 2.64 0.57 -1.85
N GLY A 228 1.66 -0.05 -2.50
CA GLY A 228 1.47 -1.52 -2.50
C GLY A 228 0.00 -1.93 -2.47
N PHE A 229 -0.25 -3.23 -2.40
CA PHE A 229 -1.61 -3.79 -2.27
C PHE A 229 -2.09 -3.67 -0.83
N VAL A 230 -3.34 -3.23 -0.67
CA VAL A 230 -3.98 -2.97 0.61
C VAL A 230 -5.37 -3.57 0.59
N LYS A 231 -5.68 -4.40 1.58
CA LYS A 231 -7.04 -4.86 1.82
C LYS A 231 -7.77 -3.83 2.66
N ILE A 232 -8.96 -3.42 2.22
CA ILE A 232 -9.83 -2.53 3.00
C ILE A 232 -10.47 -3.37 4.11
N GLU A 233 -10.01 -3.19 5.35
CA GLU A 233 -10.57 -3.91 6.50
C GLU A 233 -11.88 -3.25 6.97
N ARG A 234 -11.93 -1.91 6.94
CA ARG A 234 -13.10 -1.14 7.37
C ARG A 234 -13.19 0.19 6.64
N LEU A 235 -14.39 0.58 6.23
CA LEU A 235 -14.71 1.89 5.64
C LEU A 235 -15.26 2.88 6.69
N GLY A 236 -15.60 4.09 6.25
CA GLY A 236 -16.11 5.19 7.10
C GLY A 236 -15.23 6.43 7.01
N ASP A 237 -15.44 7.39 7.91
CA ASP A 237 -14.71 8.68 7.91
C ASP A 237 -13.19 8.53 8.08
N ARG A 238 -12.75 7.40 8.64
CA ARG A 238 -11.35 7.04 8.77
C ARG A 238 -11.13 5.57 8.37
N PRO A 239 -10.96 5.27 7.07
CA PRO A 239 -10.77 3.90 6.61
C PRO A 239 -9.56 3.23 7.26
N LEU A 240 -9.68 1.91 7.45
CA LEU A 240 -8.61 1.05 7.95
C LEU A 240 -8.22 0.06 6.85
N GLY A 241 -6.94 0.09 6.46
CA GLY A 241 -6.36 -0.87 5.53
C GLY A 241 -5.41 -1.84 6.21
N ILE A 242 -5.24 -3.01 5.61
CA ILE A 242 -4.17 -3.96 5.93
C ILE A 242 -3.25 -4.06 4.72
N TYR A 243 -1.98 -3.74 4.90
CA TYR A 243 -0.98 -3.92 3.85
C TYR A 243 -0.79 -5.41 3.55
N VAL A 244 -0.91 -5.76 2.27
CA VAL A 244 -0.79 -7.13 1.79
C VAL A 244 0.66 -7.43 1.41
N HIS A 245 1.16 -6.74 0.39
CA HIS A 245 2.52 -6.79 -0.18
C HIS A 245 2.71 -5.61 -1.16
N ARG A 246 3.88 -5.48 -1.80
CA ARG A 246 4.16 -4.45 -2.81
C ARG A 246 4.49 -5.06 -4.16
#